data_AF-W3VFA7-F1
#
_entry.id   AF-W3VFA7-F1
#
_cell.length_a   1.000
_cell.length_b   1.000
_cell.length_c   1.000
_cell.angle_alpha   90.00
_cell.angle_beta   90.00
_cell.angle_gamma   90.00
#
_symmetry.space_group_name_H-M   'P 1'
#
loop_
_entity.id
_entity.type
_entity.pdbx_description
1 polymer ?
#
loop_
_entity_poly.entity_id
_entity_poly.type
_entity_poly.pdbx_seq_one_letter_code
_entity_poly.pdbx_strand_id
1 'polypeptide(L)'
;MESSIDQVAAKCSKQLDTFQRCILANQQNPGACEPYKVELSRCAASAVPLLNEIKNRCVAQVVAYDRCLEQFTSKGDAELEKNCTPRLRDLWFCTEKVKRELEGQNPDVQSSKDAAKAALSK
;
A
#
# COMPACT_ATOMS: atom_id res chain seq x y z
N MET A 1 0.42 -8.50 6.42
CA MET A 1 -0.01 -7.26 7.07
C MET A 1 0.89 -6.94 8.26
N GLU A 2 1.21 -7.94 9.09
CA GLU A 2 2.14 -7.83 10.23
C GLU A 2 3.52 -7.28 9.83
N SER A 3 4.14 -7.81 8.76
CA SER A 3 5.43 -7.31 8.24
C SER A 3 5.41 -5.86 7.75
N SER A 4 4.23 -5.30 7.45
CA SER A 4 4.08 -3.91 7.03
C SER A 4 4.03 -2.99 8.25
N ILE A 5 3.36 -3.43 9.33
CA ILE A 5 3.34 -2.69 10.60
C ILE A 5 4.73 -2.64 11.22
N ASP A 6 5.48 -3.75 11.19
CA ASP A 6 6.87 -3.79 11.69
C ASP A 6 7.80 -2.85 10.91
N GLN A 7 7.67 -2.81 9.57
CA GLN A 7 8.45 -1.89 8.74
C GLN A 7 8.13 -0.42 9.02
N VAL A 8 6.86 -0.10 9.28
CA VAL A 8 6.44 1.25 9.66
C VAL A 8 6.97 1.58 11.06
N ALA A 9 6.84 0.67 12.02
CA ALA A 9 7.35 0.86 13.37
C ALA A 9 8.87 1.07 13.39
N ALA A 10 9.63 0.34 12.56
CA ALA A 10 11.08 0.45 12.46
C ALA A 10 11.55 1.70 11.69
N LYS A 11 10.86 2.11 10.62
CA LYS A 11 11.31 3.22 9.75
C LYS A 11 10.67 4.57 10.10
N CYS A 12 9.52 4.57 10.76
CA CYS A 12 8.71 5.76 11.05
C CYS A 12 8.55 6.02 12.55
N SER A 13 9.43 5.47 13.40
CA SER A 13 9.31 5.57 14.86
C SER A 13 9.22 7.03 15.32
N LYS A 14 9.95 7.94 14.69
CA LYS A 14 9.94 9.37 15.02
C LYS A 14 8.57 10.03 14.77
N GLN A 15 7.96 9.78 13.61
CA GLN A 15 6.65 10.32 13.25
C GLN A 15 5.56 9.70 14.13
N LEU A 16 5.68 8.40 14.43
CA LEU A 16 4.74 7.67 15.27
C LEU A 16 4.73 8.20 16.71
N ASP A 17 5.91 8.38 17.29
CA ASP A 17 6.12 8.93 18.63
C ASP A 17 5.68 10.40 18.72
N THR A 18 5.90 11.20 17.68
CA THR A 18 5.44 12.59 17.63
C THR A 18 3.91 12.70 17.57
N PHE A 19 3.27 11.89 16.73
CA PHE A 19 1.81 11.84 16.66
C PHE A 19 1.20 11.35 17.98
N GLN A 20 1.78 10.29 18.57
CA GLN A 20 1.32 9.74 19.85
C GLN A 20 1.42 10.76 20.98
N ARG A 21 2.55 11.47 21.10
CA ARG A 21 2.70 12.58 22.08
C ARG A 21 1.65 13.66 21.87
N CYS A 22 1.37 14.04 20.63
CA CYS A 22 0.37 15.06 20.34
C CYS A 22 -1.03 14.62 20.82
N ILE A 23 -1.45 13.39 20.52
CA ILE A 23 -2.76 12.86 20.93
C ILE A 23 -2.87 12.78 22.45
N LEU A 24 -1.81 12.33 23.13
CA LEU A 24 -1.78 12.29 24.59
C LEU A 24 -1.87 13.68 25.23
N ALA A 25 -1.27 14.70 24.60
CA ALA A 25 -1.34 16.09 25.07
C ALA A 25 -2.64 16.81 24.69
N ASN A 26 -3.33 16.38 23.62
CA ASN A 26 -4.51 17.06 23.06
C ASN A 26 -5.75 16.15 23.06
N GLN A 27 -5.98 15.40 24.15
CA GLN A 27 -7.09 14.44 24.23
C GLN A 27 -8.47 15.07 24.01
N GLN A 28 -8.64 16.34 24.40
CA GLN A 28 -9.88 17.10 24.22
C GLN A 28 -10.05 17.65 22.79
N ASN A 29 -8.96 17.77 22.01
CA ASN A 29 -8.98 18.21 20.62
C ASN A 29 -7.98 17.42 19.76
N PRO A 30 -8.27 16.15 19.43
CA PRO A 30 -7.38 15.33 18.60
C PRO A 30 -7.13 15.90 17.20
N GLY A 31 -8.04 16.76 16.71
CA GLY A 31 -7.91 17.43 15.41
C GLY A 31 -6.69 18.35 15.31
N ALA A 32 -6.18 18.85 16.44
CA ALA A 32 -4.92 19.62 16.48
C ALA A 32 -3.70 18.79 16.01
N CYS A 33 -3.81 17.46 16.02
CA CYS A 33 -2.74 16.54 15.65
C CYS A 33 -2.81 16.06 14.19
N GLU A 34 -3.74 16.58 13.38
CA GLU A 34 -3.89 16.18 11.97
C GLU A 34 -2.60 16.36 11.15
N PRO A 35 -1.78 17.42 11.32
CA PRO A 35 -0.51 17.55 10.59
C PRO A 35 0.44 16.37 10.85
N TYR A 36 0.57 15.94 12.10
CA TYR A 36 1.44 14.82 12.49
C TYR A 36 0.92 13.47 12.00
N LYS A 37 -0.41 13.32 11.93
CA LYS A 37 -1.06 12.16 11.33
C LYS A 37 -0.76 12.06 9.83
N VAL A 38 -0.79 13.19 9.10
CA VAL A 38 -0.43 13.23 7.69
C VAL A 38 1.04 12.87 7.49
N GLU A 39 1.94 13.39 8.32
CA GLU A 39 3.37 13.04 8.25
C GLU A 39 3.64 11.56 8.53
N LEU A 40 3.01 10.98 9.56
CA LEU A 40 3.08 9.55 9.84
C LEU A 40 2.55 8.73 8.66
N SER A 41 1.42 9.13 8.08
CA SER A 41 0.81 8.44 6.93
C SER A 41 1.73 8.49 5.71
N ARG A 42 2.41 9.62 5.47
CA ARG A 42 3.40 9.75 4.40
C ARG A 42 4.60 8.85 4.63
N CYS A 43 5.14 8.82 5.85
CA CYS A 43 6.24 7.95 6.19
C CYS A 43 5.85 6.48 6.01
N ALA A 44 4.69 6.07 6.53
CA ALA A 44 4.20 4.70 6.42
C ALA A 44 4.04 4.26 4.95
N ALA A 45 3.56 5.16 4.09
CA ALA A 45 3.45 4.90 2.65
C ALA A 45 4.82 4.67 1.98
N SER A 46 5.88 5.33 2.45
CA SER A 46 7.25 5.14 1.94
C SER A 46 7.99 3.97 2.59
N ALA A 47 7.65 3.63 3.84
CA ALA A 47 8.30 2.59 4.62
C ALA A 47 8.01 1.18 4.09
N VAL A 48 6.87 1.01 3.42
CA VAL A 48 6.42 -0.22 2.77
C VAL A 48 6.72 -0.12 1.26
N PRO A 49 7.85 -0.69 0.77
CA PRO A 49 8.31 -0.50 -0.62
C PRO A 49 7.25 -0.90 -1.65
N LEU A 50 6.51 -1.98 -1.37
CA LEU A 50 5.41 -2.43 -2.21
C LEU A 50 4.32 -1.37 -2.40
N LEU A 51 3.92 -0.68 -1.34
CA LEU A 51 2.87 0.34 -1.43
C LEU A 51 3.35 1.59 -2.17
N ASN A 52 4.61 1.97 -1.97
CA ASN A 52 5.22 3.09 -2.71
C ASN A 52 5.27 2.79 -4.22
N GLU A 53 5.71 1.58 -4.58
CA GLU A 53 5.81 1.16 -5.98
C GLU A 53 4.45 0.99 -6.64
N ILE A 54 3.46 0.45 -5.93
CA ILE A 54 2.08 0.40 -6.44
C ILE A 54 1.56 1.81 -6.70
N LYS A 55 1.77 2.76 -5.76
CA LYS A 55 1.33 4.15 -5.94
C LYS A 55 1.98 4.82 -7.15
N ASN A 56 3.27 4.58 -7.37
CA ASN A 56 3.99 5.19 -8.50
C ASN A 56 3.61 4.56 -9.84
N ARG A 57 3.43 3.23 -9.88
CA ARG A 57 3.32 2.47 -11.13
C ARG A 57 1.87 2.19 -11.54
N CYS A 58 0.95 2.15 -10.58
CA CYS A 58 -0.47 1.85 -10.80
C CYS A 58 -1.38 3.06 -10.61
N VAL A 59 -0.83 4.29 -10.56
CA VAL A 59 -1.60 5.52 -10.32
C VAL A 59 -2.76 5.70 -11.30
N ALA A 60 -2.56 5.33 -12.57
CA ALA A 60 -3.60 5.45 -13.59
C ALA A 60 -4.80 4.53 -13.29
N GLN A 61 -4.53 3.29 -12.86
CA GLN A 61 -5.55 2.31 -12.50
C GLN A 61 -6.27 2.69 -11.21
N VAL A 62 -5.53 3.23 -10.22
CA VAL A 62 -6.11 3.77 -8.97
C VAL A 62 -7.09 4.89 -9.30
N VAL A 63 -6.66 5.91 -10.06
CA VAL A 63 -7.51 7.04 -10.44
C VAL A 63 -8.72 6.59 -11.27
N ALA A 64 -8.55 5.61 -12.17
CA ALA A 64 -9.66 5.10 -12.97
C ALA A 64 -10.71 4.36 -12.13
N TYR A 65 -10.28 3.65 -11.09
CA TYR A 65 -11.19 3.00 -10.15
C TYR A 65 -11.88 4.02 -9.23
N ASP A 66 -11.13 4.96 -8.66
CA ASP A 66 -11.68 6.02 -7.79
C ASP A 66 -12.76 6.83 -8.52
N ARG A 67 -12.48 7.26 -9.76
CA ARG A 67 -13.47 7.96 -10.60
C ARG A 67 -14.73 7.13 -10.87
N CYS A 68 -14.58 5.82 -10.98
CA CYS A 68 -15.74 4.94 -11.14
C CYS A 68 -16.58 4.92 -9.86
N LEU A 69 -15.93 4.76 -8.71
CA LEU A 69 -16.60 4.79 -7.42
C LEU A 69 -17.36 6.12 -7.21
N GLU A 70 -16.73 7.26 -7.50
CA GLU A 70 -17.38 8.58 -7.41
C GLU A 70 -18.66 8.67 -8.27
N GLN A 71 -18.68 8.00 -9.43
CA GLN A 71 -19.82 8.06 -10.36
C GLN A 71 -20.95 7.08 -10.05
N PHE A 72 -20.63 5.92 -9.45
CA PHE A 72 -21.57 4.80 -9.34
C PHE A 72 -21.90 4.39 -7.90
N THR A 73 -21.16 4.85 -6.88
CA THR A 73 -21.44 4.49 -5.47
C THR A 73 -22.85 4.88 -5.03
N SER A 74 -23.37 6.02 -5.49
CA SER A 74 -24.73 6.45 -5.16
C SER A 74 -25.83 5.80 -6.02
N LYS A 75 -25.47 4.95 -7.00
CA LYS A 75 -26.40 4.36 -7.97
C LYS A 75 -26.82 2.92 -7.65
N GLY A 76 -26.28 2.36 -6.56
CA GLY A 76 -26.61 1.02 -6.07
C GLY A 76 -25.63 -0.06 -6.56
N ASP A 77 -25.61 -1.17 -5.82
CA ASP A 77 -24.57 -2.21 -5.93
C ASP A 77 -24.50 -2.85 -7.31
N ALA A 78 -25.63 -3.05 -7.99
CA ALA A 78 -25.65 -3.64 -9.33
C ALA A 78 -24.95 -2.77 -10.37
N GLU A 79 -25.16 -1.45 -10.32
CA GLU A 79 -24.49 -0.50 -11.22
C GLU A 79 -23.02 -0.31 -10.84
N LEU A 80 -22.70 -0.32 -9.54
CA LEU A 80 -21.32 -0.30 -9.06
C LEU A 80 -20.54 -1.53 -9.54
N GLU A 81 -21.09 -2.73 -9.37
CA GLU A 81 -20.45 -3.98 -9.74
C GLU A 81 -20.20 -4.02 -11.25
N LYS A 82 -21.24 -3.73 -12.05
CA LYS A 82 -21.16 -3.74 -13.51
C LYS A 82 -20.09 -2.79 -14.06
N ASN A 83 -20.01 -1.58 -13.51
CA ASN A 83 -19.15 -0.52 -14.06
C ASN A 83 -17.74 -0.51 -13.43
N CYS A 84 -17.61 -0.82 -12.14
CA CYS A 84 -16.37 -0.65 -11.39
C CYS A 84 -15.60 -1.96 -11.14
N THR A 85 -16.22 -3.14 -11.25
CA THR A 85 -15.48 -4.42 -11.14
C THR A 85 -14.40 -4.59 -12.23
N PRO A 86 -14.62 -4.21 -13.49
CA PRO A 86 -13.55 -4.25 -14.50
C PRO A 86 -12.36 -3.36 -14.13
N ARG A 87 -12.63 -2.14 -13.62
CA ARG A 87 -11.60 -1.19 -13.16
C ARG A 87 -10.82 -1.73 -11.97
N LEU A 88 -11.52 -2.37 -11.03
CA LEU A 88 -10.91 -3.05 -9.88
C LEU A 88 -9.98 -4.18 -10.35
N ARG A 89 -10.40 -4.96 -11.34
CA ARG A 89 -9.59 -6.03 -11.92
C ARG A 89 -8.31 -5.50 -12.56
N ASP A 90 -8.40 -4.40 -13.32
CA ASP A 90 -7.23 -3.74 -13.93
C ASP A 90 -6.23 -3.26 -12.87
N LEU A 91 -6.74 -2.67 -11.79
CA LEU A 91 -5.92 -2.27 -10.64
C LEU A 91 -5.26 -3.49 -9.99
N TRP A 92 -6.02 -4.57 -9.75
CA TRP A 92 -5.51 -5.80 -9.17
C TRP A 92 -4.35 -6.38 -10.01
N PHE A 93 -4.52 -6.50 -11.33
CA PHE A 93 -3.45 -6.97 -12.21
C PHE A 93 -2.19 -6.12 -12.13
N CYS A 94 -2.34 -4.79 -12.05
CA CYS A 94 -1.19 -3.89 -11.87
C CYS A 94 -0.49 -4.16 -10.54
N THR A 95 -1.24 -4.26 -9.44
CA THR A 95 -0.67 -4.52 -8.11
C THR A 95 0.06 -5.87 -8.01
N GLU A 96 -0.50 -6.93 -8.60
CA GLU A 96 0.12 -8.25 -8.65
C GLU A 96 1.40 -8.26 -9.49
N LYS A 97 1.42 -7.52 -10.61
CA LYS A 97 2.63 -7.36 -11.42
C LYS A 97 3.74 -6.67 -10.62
N VAL A 98 3.43 -5.55 -9.97
CA VAL A 98 4.41 -4.82 -9.15
C VAL A 98 4.93 -5.69 -8.00
N LYS A 99 4.03 -6.41 -7.32
CA LYS A 99 4.39 -7.32 -6.24
C LYS A 99 5.36 -8.40 -6.70
N ARG A 100 5.06 -9.10 -7.80
CA ARG A 100 5.91 -10.16 -8.35
C ARG A 100 7.29 -9.66 -8.76
N GLU A 101 7.37 -8.46 -9.33
CA GLU A 101 8.64 -7.87 -9.72
C GLU A 101 9.49 -7.49 -8.51
N LEU A 102 8.89 -6.97 -7.43
CA LEU A 102 9.62 -6.66 -6.19
C LEU A 102 10.03 -7.91 -5.42
N GLU A 103 9.19 -8.95 -5.38
CA GLU A 103 9.54 -10.24 -4.79
C GLU A 103 10.63 -10.96 -5.61
N GLY A 104 10.63 -10.80 -6.94
CA GLY A 104 11.67 -11.32 -7.83
C GLY A 104 13.01 -10.59 -7.75
N GLN A 105 13.02 -9.33 -7.31
CA GLN A 105 14.23 -8.54 -7.07
C GLN A 105 14.81 -8.73 -5.67
N ASN A 106 14.17 -9.55 -4.82
CA ASN A 106 14.61 -9.78 -3.47
C ASN A 106 15.77 -10.81 -3.47
N PRO A 107 17.01 -10.44 -3.13
CA PRO A 107 18.19 -11.30 -3.30
C PRO A 107 18.10 -12.63 -2.53
N ASP A 108 17.38 -12.66 -1.41
CA ASP A 108 17.13 -13.88 -0.63
C ASP A 108 16.24 -14.90 -1.36
N VAL A 109 15.27 -14.41 -2.14
CA VAL A 109 14.36 -15.24 -2.96
C VAL A 109 15.06 -15.70 -4.22
N GLN A 110 15.92 -14.84 -4.80
CA GLN A 110 16.71 -15.15 -5.98
C GLN A 110 17.73 -16.25 -5.70
N SER A 111 18.46 -16.17 -4.58
CA SER A 111 19.41 -17.20 -4.14
C SER A 111 18.74 -18.56 -3.90
N SER A 112 17.49 -18.56 -3.41
CA SER A 112 16.71 -19.79 -3.20
C SER A 112 16.22 -20.41 -4.52
N LYS A 113 15.82 -19.58 -5.48
CA LYS A 113 15.43 -20.03 -6.84
C LYS A 113 16.61 -20.55 -7.65
N ASP A 114 17.75 -19.90 -7.56
CA ASP A 114 18.97 -20.31 -8.28
C ASP A 114 19.53 -21.62 -7.71
N ALA A 115 19.46 -21.82 -6.38
CA ALA A 115 19.78 -23.10 -5.75
C ALA A 115 18.82 -24.23 -6.17
N ALA A 116 17.52 -23.98 -6.22
CA ALA A 116 16.53 -24.96 -6.67
C ALA A 116 16.66 -25.32 -8.16
N LYS A 117 16.98 -24.33 -9.01
CA LYS A 117 17.21 -24.54 -10.44
C LYS A 117 18.49 -25.33 -10.71
N ALA A 118 19.55 -25.12 -9.92
CA ALA A 118 20.78 -25.89 -9.99
C ALA A 118 20.59 -27.36 -9.53
N ALA A 119 19.69 -27.60 -8.57
CA ALA A 119 19.36 -28.96 -8.11
C ALA A 119 18.53 -29.77 -9.11
N LEU A 120 17.77 -29.13 -9.99
CA LEU A 120 16.96 -29.79 -11.03
C LEU A 120 17.72 -30.07 -12.35
N SER A 121 18.93 -29.53 -12.53
CA SER A 121 19.76 -29.73 -13.73
C SER A 121 20.88 -30.77 -13.53
N LYS A 122 20.72 -31.66 -12.55
CA LYS A 122 21.61 -32.81 -12.31
C LYS A 122 20.85 -34.12 -12.42
#